data_AF-A0A3D3UPP5-F1
#
_entry.id   AF-A0A3D3UPP5-F1
#
_cell.length_a   1.000
_cell.length_b   1.000
_cell.length_c   1.000
_cell.angle_alpha   90.00
_cell.angle_beta   90.00
_cell.angle_gamma   90.00
#
_symmetry.space_group_name_H-M   'P 1'
#
loop_
_entity.id
_entity.type
_entity.pdbx_description
1 polymer ?
#
loop_
_entity_poly.entity_id
_entity_poly.type
_entity_poly.pdbx_seq_one_letter_code
_entity_poly.pdbx_strand_id
1 'polypeptide(L)'
;MQSINRTAAIIRPRQPFVYWLNSLPDDDHDYTLEELSTDNLTFLIPEADSREGAMDYIRKKHNLIFEWELWGWVTVERWWPAKRD
;
A
#
# COMPACT_ATOMS: atom_id res chain seq x y z
N MET A 1 29.02 10.21 -9.90
CA MET A 1 27.69 9.76 -9.42
C MET A 1 27.57 8.29 -9.75
N GLN A 2 27.39 7.40 -8.77
CA GLN A 2 27.17 5.98 -9.02
C GLN A 2 25.66 5.72 -9.10
N SER A 3 25.20 5.11 -10.18
CA SER A 3 23.82 4.64 -10.33
C SER A 3 23.69 3.23 -9.76
N ILE A 4 22.50 2.91 -9.26
CA ILE A 4 22.15 1.55 -8.84
C ILE A 4 20.78 1.19 -9.37
N ASN A 5 20.64 -0.03 -9.89
CA ASN A 5 19.36 -0.54 -10.36
C ASN A 5 18.45 -0.88 -9.17
N ARG A 6 17.15 -0.66 -9.37
CA ARG A 6 16.08 -0.96 -8.41
C ARG A 6 14.88 -1.48 -9.16
N THR A 7 14.12 -2.36 -8.51
CA THR A 7 12.81 -2.77 -9.01
C THR A 7 11.75 -1.87 -8.38
N ALA A 8 10.85 -1.30 -9.19
CA ALA A 8 9.71 -0.55 -8.70
C ALA A 8 8.55 -1.52 -8.40
N ALA A 9 8.05 -1.49 -7.16
CA ALA A 9 6.88 -2.23 -6.73
C ALA A 9 5.72 -1.26 -6.47
N ILE A 10 4.65 -1.42 -7.24
CA ILE A 10 3.44 -0.58 -7.15
C ILE A 10 2.38 -1.37 -6.39
N ILE A 11 1.94 -0.83 -5.25
CA ILE A 11 0.92 -1.42 -4.40
C ILE A 11 -0.42 -0.85 -4.81
N ARG A 12 -1.31 -1.69 -5.33
CA ARG A 12 -2.64 -1.26 -5.76
C ARG A 12 -3.67 -1.57 -4.68
N PRO A 13 -4.51 -0.60 -4.30
CA PRO A 13 -5.59 -0.85 -3.37
C PRO A 13 -6.59 -1.83 -4.00
N ARG A 14 -7.36 -2.48 -3.13
CA ARG A 14 -8.51 -3.31 -3.53
C ARG A 14 -9.75 -2.79 -2.83
N GLN A 15 -10.91 -3.22 -3.29
CA GLN A 15 -12.20 -2.75 -2.77
C GLN A 15 -12.33 -2.77 -1.23
N PRO A 16 -11.81 -3.76 -0.47
CA PRO A 16 -11.87 -3.72 0.99
C PRO A 16 -11.16 -2.51 1.62
N PHE A 17 -10.10 -2.01 0.98
CA PHE A 17 -9.40 -0.81 1.42
C PHE A 17 -10.25 0.45 1.25
N VAL A 18 -10.94 0.57 0.12
CA VAL A 18 -11.89 1.67 -0.15
C VAL A 18 -13.01 1.67 0.88
N TYR A 19 -13.59 0.51 1.17
CA TYR A 19 -14.66 0.40 2.18
C TYR A 19 -14.18 0.79 3.57
N TRP A 20 -12.94 0.44 3.92
CA TRP A 20 -12.36 0.88 5.18
C TRP A 20 -12.14 2.40 5.20
N LEU A 21 -11.59 2.97 4.13
CA LEU A 21 -11.30 4.40 4.05
C LEU A 21 -12.58 5.24 4.20
N ASN A 22 -13.63 4.89 3.46
CA ASN A 22 -14.94 5.56 3.54
C ASN A 22 -15.71 5.27 4.86
N SER A 23 -15.17 4.41 5.74
CA SER A 23 -15.74 4.16 7.07
C SER A 23 -15.08 4.99 8.18
N LEU A 24 -14.00 5.72 7.84
CA LEU A 24 -13.32 6.60 8.80
C LEU A 24 -14.24 7.77 9.17
N PRO A 25 -14.27 8.18 10.44
CA PRO A 25 -14.97 9.38 10.86
C PRO A 25 -14.23 10.61 10.35
N ASP A 26 -14.96 11.70 10.10
CA ASP A 26 -14.40 13.00 9.72
C ASP A 26 -13.82 13.08 8.29
N ASP A 27 -14.15 12.13 7.42
CA ASP A 27 -13.94 12.26 5.98
C ASP A 27 -15.28 12.34 5.24
N ASP A 28 -15.56 13.51 4.65
CA ASP A 28 -16.77 13.75 3.86
C ASP A 28 -16.60 13.33 2.38
N HIS A 29 -15.44 12.77 2.01
CA HIS A 29 -15.17 12.31 0.65
C HIS A 29 -15.45 10.80 0.50
N ASP A 30 -16.36 10.47 -0.42
CA ASP A 30 -16.59 9.08 -0.84
C ASP A 30 -15.55 8.65 -1.88
N TYR A 31 -14.48 8.00 -1.45
CA TYR A 31 -13.46 7.50 -2.37
C TYR A 31 -13.96 6.37 -3.25
N THR A 32 -13.56 6.38 -4.51
CA THR A 32 -13.70 5.25 -5.42
C THR A 32 -12.40 4.49 -5.60
N LEU A 33 -12.50 3.21 -6.01
CA LEU A 33 -11.31 2.41 -6.33
C LEU A 33 -10.50 3.02 -7.49
N GLU A 34 -11.18 3.65 -8.46
CA GLU A 34 -10.53 4.29 -9.60
C GLU A 34 -9.70 5.49 -9.13
N GLU A 35 -10.26 6.36 -8.28
CA GLU A 35 -9.56 7.49 -7.68
C GLU A 35 -8.31 7.04 -6.92
N LEU A 36 -8.44 6.08 -5.99
CA LEU A 36 -7.29 5.59 -5.21
C LEU A 36 -6.25 4.87 -6.08
N SER A 37 -6.64 4.36 -7.25
CA SER A 37 -5.70 3.70 -8.16
C SER A 37 -4.91 4.69 -9.02
N THR A 38 -5.21 6.00 -8.97
CA THR A 38 -4.45 7.02 -9.72
C THR A 38 -3.10 7.33 -9.10
N ASP A 39 -3.01 7.30 -7.77
CA ASP A 39 -1.78 7.53 -7.01
C ASP A 39 -1.51 6.36 -6.07
N ASN A 40 -0.71 5.41 -6.56
CA ASN A 40 -0.42 4.19 -5.83
C ASN A 40 0.90 4.30 -5.08
N LEU A 41 0.90 3.80 -3.85
CA LEU A 41 2.12 3.61 -3.07
C LEU A 41 3.16 2.80 -3.85
N THR A 42 4.29 3.43 -4.10
CA THR A 42 5.37 2.86 -4.92
C THR A 42 6.67 2.76 -4.13
N PHE A 43 7.22 1.56 -4.03
CA PHE A 43 8.50 1.29 -3.38
C PHE A 43 9.60 0.99 -4.39
N LEU A 44 10.80 1.50 -4.12
CA LEU A 44 12.03 1.00 -4.73
C LEU A 44 12.58 -0.13 -3.87
N ILE A 45 12.48 -1.36 -4.38
CA ILE A 45 13.04 -2.54 -3.73
C ILE A 45 14.39 -2.89 -4.38
N PRO A 46 15.24 -3.73 -3.74
CA PRO A 46 16.43 -4.26 -4.37
C PRO A 46 16.13 -4.81 -5.77
N GLU A 47 17.09 -4.69 -6.67
CA GLU A 47 16.98 -5.31 -7.99
C GLU A 47 16.67 -6.80 -7.83
N ALA A 48 15.58 -7.23 -8.46
CA ALA A 48 15.16 -8.62 -8.46
C ALA A 48 15.42 -9.23 -9.83
N ASP A 49 16.04 -10.41 -9.84
CA ASP A 49 16.36 -11.15 -11.07
C ASP A 49 15.12 -11.74 -11.76
N SER A 50 13.99 -11.83 -11.04
CA SER A 50 12.72 -12.34 -11.56
C SER A 50 11.51 -11.65 -10.94
N ARG A 51 10.36 -11.78 -11.60
CA ARG A 51 9.08 -11.29 -11.07
C ARG A 51 8.71 -12.00 -9.78
N GLU A 52 8.94 -13.30 -9.70
CA GLU A 52 8.65 -14.13 -8.53
C GLU A 52 9.49 -13.68 -7.33
N GLY A 53 10.79 -13.43 -7.54
CA GLY A 53 11.68 -12.92 -6.49
C GLY A 53 11.24 -11.54 -5.97
N ALA A 54 10.82 -10.64 -6.87
CA ALA A 54 10.26 -9.35 -6.48
C ALA A 54 8.96 -9.52 -5.67
N MET A 55 8.06 -10.40 -6.11
CA MET A 55 6.81 -10.67 -5.41
C MET A 55 7.04 -11.27 -4.03
N ASP A 56 7.99 -12.20 -3.89
CA ASP A 56 8.34 -12.81 -2.60
C ASP A 56 8.97 -11.80 -1.64
N TYR A 57 9.77 -10.85 -2.15
CA TYR A 57 10.29 -9.75 -1.35
C TYR A 57 9.16 -8.90 -0.75
N ILE A 58 8.14 -8.57 -1.56
CA ILE A 58 6.96 -7.81 -1.13
C ILE A 58 6.10 -8.63 -0.17
N ARG A 59 5.82 -9.91 -0.47
CA ARG A 59 5.04 -10.79 0.40
C ARG A 59 5.65 -10.91 1.80
N LYS A 60 6.98 -11.01 1.91
CA LYS A 60 7.66 -11.05 3.21
C LYS A 60 7.50 -9.75 4.02
N LYS A 61 7.09 -8.65 3.39
CA LYS A 61 6.94 -7.31 4.00
C LYS A 61 5.50 -6.77 3.91
N HIS A 62 4.53 -7.59 3.52
CA HIS A 62 3.16 -7.12 3.26
C HIS A 62 2.55 -6.39 4.46
N ASN A 63 2.74 -6.90 5.68
CA ASN A 63 2.25 -6.25 6.90
C ASN A 63 2.84 -4.84 7.07
N LEU A 64 4.16 -4.69 6.98
CA LEU A 64 4.82 -3.39 7.12
C LEU A 64 4.38 -2.41 6.02
N ILE A 65 4.28 -2.89 4.78
CA ILE A 65 3.82 -2.08 3.65
C ILE A 65 2.38 -1.62 3.87
N PHE A 66 1.51 -2.52 4.35
CA PHE A 66 0.11 -2.21 4.61
C PHE A 66 -0.03 -1.22 5.76
N GLU A 67 0.74 -1.37 6.84
CA GLU A 67 0.77 -0.40 7.95
C GLU A 67 1.24 0.99 7.49
N TRP A 68 2.24 1.06 6.60
CA TRP A 68 2.66 2.35 6.02
C TRP A 68 1.57 3.01 5.18
N GLU A 69 0.84 2.22 4.40
CA GLU A 69 -0.32 2.73 3.66
C GLU A 69 -1.37 3.27 4.62
N LEU A 70 -1.78 2.49 5.64
CA LEU A 70 -2.76 2.92 6.64
C LEU A 70 -2.35 4.21 7.36
N TRP A 71 -1.07 4.30 7.74
CA TRP A 71 -0.51 5.47 8.41
C TRP A 71 -0.54 6.73 7.53
N GLY A 72 -0.45 6.57 6.21
CA GLY A 72 -0.59 7.69 5.26
C GLY A 72 -1.98 8.32 5.26
N TRP A 73 -3.01 7.58 5.66
CA TRP A 73 -4.40 8.04 5.72
C TRP A 73 -4.83 8.42 7.15
N VAL A 74 -4.55 7.57 8.14
CA VAL A 74 -4.91 7.83 9.54
C VAL A 74 -3.82 7.33 10.49
N THR A 75 -3.35 8.20 11.36
CA THR A 75 -2.27 7.88 12.32
C THR A 75 -2.77 7.24 13.60
N VAL A 76 -4.08 7.32 13.87
CA VAL A 76 -4.69 6.78 15.09
C VAL A 76 -5.04 5.30 14.88
N GLU A 77 -4.17 4.40 15.36
CA GLU A 77 -4.22 2.95 15.10
C GLU A 77 -5.54 2.26 15.49
N ARG A 78 -6.31 2.82 16.44
CA ARG A 78 -7.63 2.25 16.81
C ARG A 78 -8.63 2.21 15.66
N TRP A 79 -8.41 3.03 14.63
CA TRP A 79 -9.26 3.12 13.43
C TRP A 79 -8.75 2.23 12.29
N TRP A 80 -7.61 1.56 12.46
CA TRP A 80 -7.08 0.65 11.45
C TRP A 80 -7.93 -0.62 11.37
N PRO A 81 -7.96 -1.32 10.21
CA PRO A 81 -8.68 -2.59 10.08
C PRO A 81 -8.20 -3.59 11.13
N ALA A 82 -9.12 -4.29 11.78
CA ALA A 82 -8.77 -5.32 12.78
C ALA A 82 -8.19 -6.58 12.14
N LYS A 83 -8.65 -6.94 10.93
CA LYS A 83 -8.14 -8.05 10.13
C LYS A 83 -7.25 -7.51 9.01
N ARG A 84 -6.02 -8.01 8.89
CA ARG A 84 -4.98 -7.47 7.99
C ARG A 84 -4.32 -8.54 7.12
N ASP A 85 -4.86 -9.76 7.16
CA ASP A 85 -4.37 -11.04 6.66
C ASP A 85 -5.34 -11.71 5.67
#